data_AF-A0A8G1X0B8-F1
#
_entry.id   AF-A0A8G1X0B8-F1
#
_cell.length_a   1.000
_cell.length_b   1.000
_cell.length_c   1.000
_cell.angle_alpha   90.00
_cell.angle_beta   90.00
_cell.angle_gamma   90.00
#
_symmetry.space_group_name_H-M   'P 1'
#
loop_
_entity.id
_entity.type
_entity.pdbx_description
1 polymer ?
#
loop_
_entity_poly.entity_id
_entity_poly.type
_entity_poly.pdbx_seq_one_letter_code
_entity_poly.pdbx_strand_id
1 'polypeptide(L)'
;MLPADKRPSFSPLNEEVHPDFPWLTANRARSRGADVFAVIDTIVIHATAGYATQHAIDNWKVRKASAHWIVPDEDEPQHGHFVWSVVAEAKAAFHVGDVNYAPHLGQGPNVNNRSLGIEIVNTQDVQNYKDPYSAWQIEATARIITYAWSKYPNLKHVISHAKLDPGRRSDPGINFPWPKLENLVLSHTAVAQRNPLVFAAYAGAPRADYPGNCCGP
;
A
#
# COMPACT_ATOMS: atom_id res chain seq x y z
N MET A 1 9.98 -3.17 -13.82
CA MET A 1 9.10 -4.34 -13.56
C MET A 1 9.73 -5.15 -12.45
N LEU A 2 8.94 -5.86 -11.66
CA LEU A 2 9.43 -6.71 -10.58
C LEU A 2 9.83 -8.09 -11.15
N PRO A 3 11.08 -8.54 -10.97
CA PRO A 3 11.57 -9.79 -11.53
C PRO A 3 11.14 -11.00 -10.69
N ALA A 4 10.45 -11.97 -11.30
CA ALA A 4 9.76 -13.05 -10.59
C ALA A 4 10.67 -13.89 -9.65
N ASP A 5 11.94 -14.07 -10.01
CA ASP A 5 12.97 -14.79 -9.25
C ASP A 5 13.43 -14.07 -7.98
N LYS A 6 13.14 -12.77 -7.83
CA LYS A 6 13.49 -11.98 -6.64
C LYS A 6 12.31 -11.71 -5.71
N ARG A 7 11.16 -12.34 -5.94
CA ARG A 7 9.97 -12.16 -5.08
C ARG A 7 10.28 -12.56 -3.62
N PRO A 8 9.99 -11.69 -2.63
CA PRO A 8 10.12 -12.06 -1.23
C PRO A 8 9.14 -13.18 -0.85
N SER A 9 9.58 -14.11 0.01
CA SER A 9 8.71 -15.13 0.60
C SER A 9 7.76 -14.54 1.65
N PHE A 10 8.20 -13.50 2.36
CA PHE A 10 7.43 -12.72 3.32
C PHE A 10 8.10 -11.35 3.49
N SER A 11 7.30 -10.29 3.56
CA SER A 11 7.77 -8.94 3.86
C SER A 11 6.74 -8.26 4.76
N PRO A 12 7.04 -8.01 6.05
CA PRO A 12 6.10 -7.34 6.94
C PRO A 12 6.00 -5.85 6.59
N LEU A 13 4.82 -5.27 6.84
CA LEU A 13 4.59 -3.84 6.74
C LEU A 13 4.18 -3.30 8.10
N ASN A 14 4.83 -2.23 8.55
CA ASN A 14 4.38 -1.49 9.73
C ASN A 14 3.35 -0.45 9.25
N GLU A 15 2.07 -0.82 9.32
CA GLU A 15 0.96 0.04 8.97
C GLU A 15 -0.01 0.20 10.13
N GLU A 16 -0.65 1.36 10.23
CA GLU A 16 -1.80 1.58 11.09
C GLU A 16 -3.05 1.87 10.24
N VAL A 17 -4.21 1.44 10.72
CA VAL A 17 -5.48 1.70 10.04
C VAL A 17 -5.90 3.14 10.29
N HIS A 18 -6.03 3.93 9.23
CA HIS A 18 -6.47 5.31 9.33
C HIS A 18 -7.92 5.38 9.85
N PRO A 19 -8.30 6.35 10.71
CA PRO A 19 -9.67 6.47 11.24
C PRO A 19 -10.77 6.51 10.16
N ASP A 20 -10.49 7.13 9.02
CA ASP A 20 -11.42 7.20 7.87
C ASP A 20 -11.47 5.94 7.00
N PHE A 21 -10.69 4.89 7.31
CA PHE A 21 -10.62 3.66 6.52
C PHE A 21 -11.99 3.04 6.23
N PRO A 22 -12.91 2.88 7.21
CA PRO A 22 -14.23 2.29 6.93
C PRO A 22 -15.03 3.14 5.95
N TRP A 23 -14.99 4.46 6.11
CA TRP A 23 -15.72 5.38 5.25
C TRP A 23 -15.14 5.40 3.83
N LEU A 24 -13.82 5.49 3.68
CA LEU A 24 -13.14 5.51 2.38
C LEU A 24 -13.31 4.19 1.64
N THR A 25 -13.19 3.06 2.35
CA THR A 25 -13.43 1.74 1.76
C THR A 25 -14.88 1.58 1.27
N ALA A 26 -15.85 2.15 1.97
CA ALA A 26 -17.26 2.08 1.58
C ALA A 26 -17.64 3.06 0.46
N ASN A 27 -17.06 4.26 0.45
CA ASN A 27 -17.54 5.38 -0.38
C ASN A 27 -16.57 5.79 -1.49
N ARG A 28 -15.30 5.44 -1.39
CA ARG A 28 -14.24 5.84 -2.34
C ARG A 28 -13.51 4.65 -2.94
N ALA A 29 -14.09 3.46 -2.82
CA ALA A 29 -13.64 2.27 -3.50
C ALA A 29 -14.82 1.51 -4.11
N ARG A 30 -14.53 0.54 -4.98
CA ARG A 30 -15.55 -0.36 -5.56
C ARG A 30 -15.13 -1.81 -5.49
N SER A 31 -16.06 -2.72 -5.79
CA SER A 31 -15.70 -4.11 -6.02
C SER A 31 -14.71 -4.21 -7.20
N ARG A 32 -13.64 -5.01 -7.04
CA ARG A 32 -12.72 -5.33 -8.15
C ARG A 32 -13.42 -6.17 -9.24
N GLY A 33 -14.48 -6.90 -8.87
CA GLY A 33 -15.24 -7.78 -9.76
C GLY A 33 -14.57 -9.13 -10.03
N ALA A 34 -13.46 -9.42 -9.35
CA ALA A 34 -12.67 -10.64 -9.52
C ALA A 34 -11.84 -10.92 -8.26
N ASP A 35 -11.28 -12.13 -8.16
CA ASP A 35 -10.38 -12.52 -7.08
C ASP A 35 -9.14 -11.64 -7.04
N VAL A 36 -8.89 -11.04 -5.88
CA VAL A 36 -7.77 -10.12 -5.61
C VAL A 36 -6.42 -10.75 -5.94
N PHE A 37 -6.24 -12.04 -5.66
CA PHE A 37 -4.99 -12.75 -5.92
C PHE A 37 -4.78 -13.05 -7.40
N ALA A 38 -5.87 -13.13 -8.17
CA ALA A 38 -5.81 -13.32 -9.61
C ALA A 38 -5.59 -12.01 -10.37
N VAL A 39 -6.16 -10.90 -9.91
CA VAL A 39 -6.18 -9.66 -10.71
C VAL A 39 -5.17 -8.61 -10.30
N ILE A 40 -4.68 -8.58 -9.06
CA ILE A 40 -3.71 -7.57 -8.66
C ILE A 40 -2.36 -7.88 -9.28
N ASP A 41 -1.94 -7.02 -10.21
CA ASP A 41 -0.69 -7.18 -10.94
C ASP A 41 0.17 -5.91 -10.99
N THR A 42 -0.36 -4.79 -10.48
CA THR A 42 0.23 -3.46 -10.61
C THR A 42 0.20 -2.70 -9.28
N ILE A 43 1.28 -1.98 -8.97
CA ILE A 43 1.30 -0.88 -8.01
C ILE A 43 1.44 0.43 -8.77
N VAL A 44 0.66 1.43 -8.39
CA VAL A 44 0.75 2.79 -8.92
C VAL A 44 1.24 3.72 -7.82
N ILE A 45 2.35 4.41 -8.09
CA ILE A 45 2.94 5.41 -7.19
C ILE A 45 2.40 6.78 -7.57
N HIS A 46 1.94 7.51 -6.56
CA HIS A 46 1.39 8.85 -6.63
C HIS A 46 2.08 9.76 -5.63
N ALA A 47 1.83 11.05 -5.79
CA ALA A 47 2.11 12.04 -4.78
C ALA A 47 0.86 12.91 -4.59
N THR A 48 0.57 13.24 -3.34
CA THR A 48 -0.73 13.81 -2.97
C THR A 48 -0.97 15.21 -3.53
N ALA A 49 0.08 15.93 -3.96
CA ALA A 49 0.04 17.37 -4.24
C ALA A 49 -0.49 18.17 -3.04
N GLY A 50 -0.14 17.71 -1.84
CA GLY A 50 -0.62 18.21 -0.56
C GLY A 50 0.49 18.13 0.49
N TYR A 51 0.24 18.77 1.63
CA TYR A 51 1.24 19.00 2.68
C TYR A 51 1.03 18.13 3.94
N ALA A 52 0.00 17.27 3.95
CA ALA A 52 -0.31 16.40 5.08
C ALA A 52 -1.19 15.22 4.63
N THR A 53 -1.12 14.11 5.37
CA THR A 53 -2.03 12.97 5.23
C THR A 53 -3.49 13.43 5.32
N GLN A 54 -3.82 14.22 6.35
CA GLN A 54 -5.20 14.68 6.56
C GLN A 54 -5.70 15.53 5.39
N HIS A 55 -4.84 16.38 4.81
CA HIS A 55 -5.19 17.18 3.64
C HIS A 55 -5.51 16.30 2.43
N ALA A 56 -4.76 15.22 2.20
CA ALA A 56 -5.07 14.24 1.15
C ALA A 56 -6.43 13.57 1.40
N ILE A 57 -6.68 13.10 2.62
CA ILE A 57 -7.93 12.44 3.02
C ILE A 57 -9.14 13.35 2.81
N ASP A 58 -9.07 14.61 3.24
CA ASP A 58 -10.17 15.56 3.09
C ASP A 58 -10.45 15.87 1.62
N ASN A 59 -9.40 16.04 0.80
CA ASN A 59 -9.56 16.22 -0.64
C ASN A 59 -10.19 15.00 -1.32
N TRP A 60 -9.83 13.79 -0.91
CA TRP A 60 -10.38 12.54 -1.45
C TRP A 60 -11.86 12.34 -1.14
N LYS A 61 -12.29 12.78 0.05
CA LYS A 61 -13.72 12.84 0.41
C LYS A 61 -14.50 13.72 -0.56
N VAL A 62 -13.93 14.82 -1.07
CA VAL A 62 -14.62 15.71 -2.02
C VAL A 62 -14.47 15.25 -3.48
N ARG A 63 -13.26 14.83 -3.89
CA ARG A 63 -12.88 14.61 -5.30
C ARG A 63 -13.14 13.19 -5.84
N LYS A 64 -13.87 12.35 -5.10
CA LYS A 64 -14.11 10.93 -5.46
C LYS A 64 -12.80 10.16 -5.75
N ALA A 65 -11.79 10.37 -4.90
CA ALA A 65 -10.51 9.70 -5.00
C ALA A 65 -10.18 8.91 -3.72
N SER A 66 -9.20 8.02 -3.78
CA SER A 66 -8.59 7.35 -2.62
C SER A 66 -7.39 6.50 -3.06
N ALA A 67 -6.48 6.17 -2.15
CA ALA A 67 -5.47 5.13 -2.33
C ALA A 67 -5.54 4.06 -1.22
N HIS A 68 -4.77 2.98 -1.38
CA HIS A 68 -4.71 1.90 -0.37
C HIS A 68 -3.81 2.31 0.80
N TRP A 69 -2.71 3.00 0.50
CA TRP A 69 -1.79 3.52 1.51
C TRP A 69 -1.47 5.00 1.33
N ILE A 70 -1.20 5.67 2.45
CA ILE A 70 -0.52 6.97 2.49
C ILE A 70 0.80 6.81 3.23
N VAL A 71 1.87 7.36 2.67
CA VAL A 71 3.17 7.53 3.33
C VAL A 71 3.27 8.96 3.88
N PRO A 72 3.30 9.16 5.21
CA PRO A 72 3.33 10.48 5.85
C PRO A 72 4.50 11.36 5.41
N ASP A 73 4.30 12.67 5.52
CA ASP A 73 5.31 13.72 5.32
C ASP A 73 6.36 13.72 6.43
N GLU A 74 7.55 14.28 6.21
CA GLU A 74 8.57 14.47 7.26
C GLU A 74 8.12 15.30 8.46
N ASP A 75 7.16 16.20 8.28
CA ASP A 75 6.64 17.04 9.35
C ASP A 75 5.46 16.38 10.11
N GLU A 76 5.07 15.16 9.74
CA GLU A 76 4.00 14.41 10.41
C GLU A 76 4.54 13.48 11.52
N PRO A 77 3.90 13.39 12.69
CA PRO A 77 4.39 12.58 13.82
C PRO A 77 4.44 11.07 13.53
N GLN A 78 3.79 10.61 12.47
CA GLN A 78 3.82 9.21 12.02
C GLN A 78 5.06 8.89 11.18
N HIS A 79 5.76 9.91 10.68
CA HIS A 79 6.99 9.75 9.91
C HIS A 79 8.05 9.01 10.70
N GLY A 80 8.78 8.11 10.04
CA GLY A 80 9.75 7.26 10.73
C GLY A 80 9.13 6.03 11.41
N HIS A 81 7.81 6.04 11.67
CA HIS A 81 7.14 5.02 12.46
C HIS A 81 6.34 4.05 11.59
N PHE A 82 5.26 4.50 10.95
CA PHE A 82 4.35 3.63 10.21
C PHE A 82 3.73 4.35 9.00
N VAL A 83 3.17 3.57 8.08
CA VAL A 83 2.36 4.09 6.97
C VAL A 83 0.87 3.93 7.28
N TRP A 84 0.03 4.75 6.67
CA TRP A 84 -1.42 4.63 6.84
C TRP A 84 -2.00 3.61 5.87
N SER A 85 -2.81 2.69 6.39
CA SER A 85 -3.74 1.86 5.62
C SER A 85 -5.08 2.59 5.50
N VAL A 86 -5.54 2.86 4.29
CA VAL A 86 -6.63 3.81 4.03
C VAL A 86 -7.81 3.19 3.29
N VAL A 87 -7.56 2.26 2.37
CA VAL A 87 -8.61 1.50 1.68
C VAL A 87 -8.23 0.03 1.69
N ALA A 88 -9.21 -0.84 2.01
CA ALA A 88 -9.00 -2.28 1.99
C ALA A 88 -8.49 -2.75 0.62
N GLU A 89 -7.37 -3.47 0.59
CA GLU A 89 -6.77 -4.02 -0.63
C GLU A 89 -7.76 -4.89 -1.45
N ALA A 90 -8.74 -5.50 -0.77
CA ALA A 90 -9.80 -6.28 -1.40
C ALA A 90 -10.76 -5.46 -2.29
N LYS A 91 -10.77 -4.13 -2.13
CA LYS A 91 -11.54 -3.19 -2.96
C LYS A 91 -10.59 -2.47 -3.92
N ALA A 92 -11.15 -1.98 -5.02
CA ALA A 92 -10.47 -1.11 -5.96
C ALA A 92 -10.60 0.35 -5.49
N ALA A 93 -9.54 0.91 -4.90
CA ALA A 93 -9.47 2.33 -4.57
C ALA A 93 -9.50 3.21 -5.85
N PHE A 94 -10.06 4.43 -5.75
CA PHE A 94 -10.16 5.35 -6.88
C PHE A 94 -8.92 6.25 -7.04
N HIS A 95 -7.78 5.69 -7.47
CA HIS A 95 -6.52 6.45 -7.55
C HIS A 95 -6.07 6.81 -8.98
N VAL A 96 -6.46 6.05 -10.01
CA VAL A 96 -6.03 6.33 -11.40
C VAL A 96 -7.07 7.16 -12.19
N GLY A 97 -8.34 7.11 -11.76
CA GLY A 97 -9.49 7.56 -12.55
C GLY A 97 -9.96 6.53 -13.59
N ASP A 98 -10.77 6.94 -14.56
CA ASP A 98 -11.32 6.06 -15.61
C ASP A 98 -10.32 5.82 -16.75
N VAL A 99 -9.12 5.38 -16.38
CA VAL A 99 -8.11 4.94 -17.35
C VAL A 99 -8.34 3.46 -17.61
N ASN A 100 -8.89 3.17 -18.80
CA ASN A 100 -8.81 1.84 -19.36
C ASN A 100 -7.37 1.56 -19.76
N TYR A 101 -6.96 0.29 -19.60
CA TYR A 101 -5.72 -0.31 -20.10
C TYR A 101 -4.70 0.67 -20.76
N ALA A 102 -3.59 0.93 -20.07
CA ALA A 102 -2.46 1.69 -20.62
C ALA A 102 -1.50 0.77 -21.40
N PRO A 103 -0.91 1.20 -22.54
CA PRO A 103 -0.03 0.36 -23.37
C PRO A 103 1.09 -0.37 -22.60
N HIS A 104 1.61 0.27 -21.55
CA HIS A 104 2.72 -0.25 -20.74
C HIS A 104 2.36 -1.40 -19.79
N LEU A 105 1.07 -1.69 -19.56
CA LEU A 105 0.63 -2.73 -18.60
C LEU A 105 0.15 -4.04 -19.25
N GLY A 106 0.07 -4.11 -20.58
CA GLY A 106 -0.65 -5.19 -21.27
C GLY A 106 -2.17 -5.23 -21.00
N GLN A 107 -2.93 -5.85 -21.89
CA GLN A 107 -4.40 -5.80 -21.87
C GLN A 107 -5.01 -6.22 -20.52
N GLY A 108 -6.23 -5.75 -20.23
CA GLY A 108 -7.02 -6.22 -19.09
C GLY A 108 -8.05 -5.20 -18.60
N PRO A 109 -8.61 -5.41 -17.38
CA PRO A 109 -9.64 -4.53 -16.83
C PRO A 109 -9.09 -3.13 -16.50
N ASN A 110 -10.00 -2.24 -16.11
CA ASN A 110 -9.66 -0.90 -15.62
C ASN A 110 -8.51 -0.96 -14.58
N VAL A 111 -7.58 0.00 -14.67
CA VAL A 111 -6.34 -0.05 -13.87
C VAL A 111 -6.62 -0.09 -12.37
N ASN A 112 -7.61 0.66 -11.86
CA ASN A 112 -7.96 0.60 -10.42
C ASN A 112 -8.32 -0.83 -9.97
N ASN A 113 -8.93 -1.64 -10.83
CA ASN A 113 -9.38 -2.99 -10.48
C ASN A 113 -8.23 -3.99 -10.34
N ARG A 114 -7.13 -3.81 -11.09
CA ARG A 114 -5.93 -4.66 -11.08
C ARG A 114 -4.74 -4.06 -10.33
N SER A 115 -4.91 -2.90 -9.70
CA SER A 115 -3.81 -2.20 -9.06
C SER A 115 -4.05 -1.82 -7.61
N LEU A 116 -2.93 -1.51 -6.96
CA LEU A 116 -2.83 -0.93 -5.64
C LEU A 116 -2.16 0.45 -5.74
N GLY A 117 -2.86 1.51 -5.34
CA GLY A 117 -2.30 2.86 -5.20
C GLY A 117 -1.56 3.09 -3.88
N ILE A 118 -0.38 3.69 -3.98
CA ILE A 118 0.41 4.26 -2.87
C ILE A 118 0.52 5.76 -3.10
N GLU A 119 0.10 6.55 -2.12
CA GLU A 119 0.19 8.01 -2.13
C GLU A 119 1.26 8.46 -1.15
N ILE A 120 2.18 9.31 -1.59
CA ILE A 120 3.22 9.86 -0.73
C ILE A 120 2.87 11.32 -0.48
N VAL A 121 2.82 11.72 0.79
CA VAL A 121 2.59 13.14 1.11
C VAL A 121 3.79 13.93 0.60
N ASN A 122 3.50 14.83 -0.32
CA ASN A 122 4.47 15.65 -1.01
C ASN A 122 3.66 16.67 -1.81
N THR A 123 4.00 17.94 -1.66
CA THR A 123 3.36 19.07 -2.33
C THR A 123 3.65 19.05 -3.84
N GLN A 124 4.68 18.31 -4.25
CA GLN A 124 5.26 18.26 -5.59
C GLN A 124 5.83 19.59 -6.06
N ASP A 125 5.85 20.63 -5.20
CA ASP A 125 6.16 22.04 -5.46
C ASP A 125 6.56 22.33 -6.90
N VAL A 126 5.55 22.23 -7.78
CA VAL A 126 5.76 22.18 -9.24
C VAL A 126 6.29 23.51 -9.78
N GLN A 127 6.24 24.57 -8.96
CA GLN A 127 6.71 25.90 -9.31
C GLN A 127 8.12 26.21 -8.78
N ASN A 128 8.52 25.71 -7.60
CA ASN A 128 9.84 26.04 -7.04
C ASN A 128 10.77 24.84 -6.83
N TYR A 129 10.35 23.61 -7.16
CA TYR A 129 11.12 22.38 -6.96
C TYR A 129 11.57 22.15 -5.50
N LYS A 130 10.86 22.71 -4.51
CA LYS A 130 11.21 22.59 -3.08
C LYS A 130 10.24 21.68 -2.35
N ASP A 131 10.35 20.39 -2.62
CA ASP A 131 9.79 19.34 -1.75
C ASP A 131 10.41 17.98 -2.11
N PRO A 132 11.65 17.69 -1.67
CA PRO A 132 12.28 16.41 -1.94
C PRO A 132 11.67 15.32 -1.07
N TYR A 133 11.39 14.16 -1.66
CA TYR A 133 11.02 12.98 -0.87
C TYR A 133 12.12 12.61 0.13
N SER A 134 11.75 12.53 1.41
CA SER A 134 12.64 12.07 2.48
C SER A 134 13.16 10.65 2.21
N ALA A 135 14.29 10.30 2.84
CA ALA A 135 14.84 8.95 2.73
C ALA A 135 13.84 7.89 3.26
N TRP A 136 13.16 8.20 4.37
CA TRP A 136 12.20 7.28 4.98
C TRP A 136 10.97 7.07 4.10
N GLN A 137 10.42 8.11 3.45
CA GLN A 137 9.27 7.93 2.56
C GLN A 137 9.57 6.94 1.43
N ILE A 138 10.77 7.00 0.85
CA ILE A 138 11.20 6.09 -0.21
C ILE A 138 11.39 4.67 0.33
N GLU A 139 11.97 4.52 1.52
CA GLU A 139 12.10 3.22 2.19
C GLU A 139 10.75 2.61 2.57
N ALA A 140 9.83 3.41 3.11
CA ALA A 140 8.47 2.99 3.43
C ALA A 140 7.69 2.57 2.17
N THR A 141 7.84 3.33 1.08
CA THR A 141 7.26 2.98 -0.23
C THR A 141 7.82 1.65 -0.73
N ALA A 142 9.14 1.43 -0.62
CA ALA A 142 9.75 0.16 -0.98
C ALA A 142 9.20 -1.01 -0.14
N ARG A 143 8.99 -0.80 1.18
CA ARG A 143 8.40 -1.80 2.07
C ARG A 143 6.95 -2.15 1.71
N ILE A 144 6.13 -1.16 1.33
CA ILE A 144 4.77 -1.43 0.84
C ILE A 144 4.83 -2.28 -0.43
N ILE A 145 5.74 -1.95 -1.36
CA ILE A 145 5.91 -2.71 -2.60
C ILE A 145 6.31 -4.16 -2.31
N THR A 146 7.30 -4.40 -1.44
CA THR A 146 7.77 -5.75 -1.11
C THR A 146 6.71 -6.54 -0.32
N TYR A 147 5.97 -5.89 0.58
CA TYR A 147 4.82 -6.48 1.28
C TYR A 147 3.77 -6.99 0.28
N ALA A 148 3.27 -6.12 -0.59
CA ALA A 148 2.30 -6.48 -1.60
C ALA A 148 2.86 -7.52 -2.58
N TRP A 149 4.14 -7.44 -2.94
CA TRP A 149 4.78 -8.37 -3.87
C TRP A 149 4.95 -9.78 -3.29
N SER A 150 5.17 -9.90 -1.99
CA SER A 150 5.17 -11.20 -1.29
C SER A 150 3.77 -11.83 -1.22
N LYS A 151 2.72 -11.00 -1.27
CA LYS A 151 1.31 -11.39 -1.10
C LYS A 151 0.59 -11.72 -2.41
N TYR A 152 0.81 -10.94 -3.47
CA TYR A 152 0.07 -11.05 -4.73
C TYR A 152 0.90 -11.72 -5.83
N PRO A 153 0.54 -12.94 -6.28
CA PRO A 153 1.37 -13.75 -7.16
C PRO A 153 1.51 -13.17 -8.58
N ASN A 154 0.58 -12.31 -9.01
CA ASN A 154 0.62 -11.69 -10.32
C ASN A 154 1.24 -10.28 -10.32
N LEU A 155 1.57 -9.73 -9.14
CA LEU A 155 2.19 -8.41 -9.02
C LEU A 155 3.57 -8.39 -9.68
N LYS A 156 3.69 -7.54 -10.71
CA LYS A 156 4.87 -7.40 -11.57
C LYS A 156 5.14 -5.97 -12.03
N HIS A 157 4.15 -5.09 -12.00
CA HIS A 157 4.29 -3.70 -12.41
C HIS A 157 4.38 -2.77 -11.19
N VAL A 158 5.36 -1.86 -11.22
CA VAL A 158 5.41 -0.66 -10.37
C VAL A 158 5.58 0.50 -11.33
N ILE A 159 4.68 1.47 -11.29
CA ILE A 159 4.58 2.53 -12.29
C ILE A 159 4.13 3.85 -11.66
N SER A 160 4.54 4.98 -12.21
CA SER A 160 3.98 6.28 -11.84
C SER A 160 2.59 6.48 -12.44
N HIS A 161 1.78 7.31 -11.80
CA HIS A 161 0.54 7.80 -12.39
C HIS A 161 0.79 8.57 -13.69
N ALA A 162 1.84 9.40 -13.74
CA ALA A 162 2.24 10.14 -14.93
C ALA A 162 2.57 9.23 -16.13
N LYS A 163 3.16 8.06 -15.89
CA LYS A 163 3.45 7.11 -16.99
C LYS A 163 2.19 6.38 -17.47
N LEU A 164 1.17 6.26 -16.62
CA LEU A 164 -0.12 5.70 -17.03
C LEU A 164 -0.96 6.68 -17.84
N ASP A 165 -0.92 7.97 -17.47
CA ASP A 165 -1.71 9.01 -18.12
C ASP A 165 -0.92 10.32 -18.28
N PRO A 166 0.08 10.34 -19.20
CA PRO A 166 1.03 11.44 -19.32
C PRO A 166 0.41 12.75 -19.78
N GLY A 167 -0.78 12.72 -20.39
CA GLY A 167 -1.50 13.92 -20.82
C GLY A 167 -2.25 14.63 -19.69
N ARG A 168 -2.53 13.93 -18.58
CA ARG A 168 -3.36 14.44 -17.48
C ARG A 168 -2.63 14.49 -16.13
N ARG A 169 -1.59 13.67 -15.96
CA ARG A 169 -0.95 13.43 -14.65
C ARG A 169 0.56 13.63 -14.76
N SER A 170 1.12 14.22 -13.71
CA SER A 170 2.56 14.49 -13.58
C SER A 170 3.18 13.84 -12.34
N ASP A 171 2.37 13.27 -11.45
CA ASP A 171 2.78 12.64 -10.20
C ASP A 171 3.44 11.26 -10.42
N PRO A 172 4.44 10.89 -9.59
CA PRO A 172 4.98 11.58 -8.41
C PRO A 172 6.03 12.67 -8.72
N GLY A 173 6.06 13.18 -9.95
CA GLY A 173 6.97 14.27 -10.33
C GLY A 173 8.34 13.79 -10.79
N ILE A 174 9.06 14.69 -11.46
CA ILE A 174 10.39 14.41 -12.03
C ILE A 174 11.47 14.14 -10.96
N ASN A 175 11.24 14.65 -9.75
CA ASN A 175 12.16 14.50 -8.62
C ASN A 175 12.00 13.17 -7.87
N PHE A 176 11.02 12.34 -8.22
CA PHE A 176 10.84 11.06 -7.54
C PHE A 176 12.04 10.14 -7.82
N PRO A 177 12.74 9.64 -6.79
CA PRO A 177 14.03 8.95 -6.96
C PRO A 177 13.86 7.48 -7.35
N TRP A 178 13.36 7.24 -8.56
CA TRP A 178 13.13 5.89 -9.11
C TRP A 178 14.31 4.92 -8.94
N PRO A 179 15.57 5.29 -9.24
CA PRO A 179 16.70 4.37 -9.07
C PRO A 179 16.92 3.95 -7.62
N LYS A 180 16.71 4.86 -6.67
CA LYS A 180 16.83 4.57 -5.22
C LYS A 180 15.71 3.63 -4.77
N LEU A 181 14.47 3.90 -5.18
CA LEU A 181 13.33 3.03 -4.90
C LEU A 181 13.57 1.62 -5.46
N GLU A 182 13.97 1.52 -6.72
CA GLU A 182 14.24 0.24 -7.39
C GLU A 182 15.33 -0.55 -6.65
N ASN A 183 16.43 0.12 -6.28
CA ASN A 183 17.49 -0.52 -5.51
C ASN A 183 16.97 -1.06 -4.17
N LEU A 184 16.20 -0.28 -3.41
CA LEU A 184 15.62 -0.73 -2.13
C LEU A 184 14.66 -1.91 -2.32
N VAL A 185 13.80 -1.86 -3.34
CA VAL A 185 12.86 -2.94 -3.65
C VAL A 185 13.58 -4.22 -4.07
N LEU A 186 14.71 -4.14 -4.78
CA LEU A 186 15.43 -5.31 -5.29
C LEU A 186 16.51 -5.84 -4.34
N SER A 187 16.97 -5.01 -3.39
CA SER A 187 17.93 -5.37 -2.34
C SER A 187 17.26 -5.79 -1.03
N HIS A 188 15.93 -5.90 -1.02
CA HIS A 188 15.17 -6.33 0.15
C HIS A 188 15.77 -7.60 0.73
N THR A 189 16.05 -7.58 2.03
CA THR A 189 16.45 -8.77 2.75
C THR A 189 15.19 -9.56 3.05
N ALA A 190 15.09 -10.77 2.47
CA ALA A 190 14.07 -11.71 2.89
C ALA A 190 14.21 -11.89 4.40
N VAL A 191 13.18 -11.50 5.17
CA VAL A 191 13.17 -11.79 6.60
C VAL A 191 13.09 -13.31 6.71
N ALA A 192 14.20 -13.92 7.10
CA ALA A 192 14.31 -15.36 7.28
C ALA A 192 13.63 -15.79 8.59
N GLN A 193 12.32 -15.56 8.72
CA GLN A 193 11.41 -16.29 9.59
C GLN A 193 10.01 -15.72 9.49
N ARG A 194 9.03 -16.58 9.18
CA ARG A 194 7.73 -16.45 9.84
C ARG A 194 8.06 -16.48 11.34
N ASN A 195 7.68 -15.48 12.11
CA ASN A 195 7.52 -15.72 13.54
C ASN A 195 6.59 -16.94 13.60
N PRO A 196 7.03 -18.14 14.05
CA PRO A 196 6.05 -19.13 14.43
C PRO A 196 5.17 -18.40 15.42
N LEU A 197 3.86 -18.53 15.28
CA LEU A 197 2.92 -18.08 16.29
C LEU A 197 3.44 -18.64 17.60
N VAL A 198 4.17 -17.84 18.38
CA VAL A 198 4.41 -18.11 19.77
C VAL A 198 3.00 -17.98 20.29
N PHE A 199 2.34 -19.13 20.41
CA PHE A 199 1.36 -19.32 21.45
C PHE A 199 2.05 -18.82 22.70
N ALA A 200 1.86 -17.53 23.02
CA ALA A 200 1.76 -17.08 24.38
C ALA A 200 0.50 -17.75 24.93
N ALA A 201 0.57 -19.07 25.03
CA ALA A 201 -0.23 -19.85 25.92
C ALA A 201 0.06 -19.25 27.28
N TYR A 202 -0.87 -18.42 27.76
CA TYR A 202 -1.29 -18.36 29.15
C TYR A 202 -0.33 -19.04 30.12
N ALA A 203 0.85 -18.44 30.33
CA ALA A 203 1.68 -18.72 31.49
C ALA A 203 1.12 -17.84 32.61
N GLY A 204 -0.02 -18.23 33.19
CA GLY A 204 -0.57 -17.46 34.31
C GLY A 204 -2.01 -17.71 34.72
N ALA A 205 -2.82 -18.51 34.01
CA ALA A 205 -4.14 -18.88 34.52
C ALA A 205 -4.01 -20.11 35.46
N PRO A 206 -4.33 -20.00 36.76
CA PRO A 206 -4.41 -21.18 37.61
C PRO A 206 -5.46 -22.14 37.06
N ARG A 207 -5.13 -23.44 37.03
CA ARG A 207 -6.07 -24.51 36.70
C ARG A 207 -7.26 -24.40 37.64
N ALA A 208 -8.45 -24.16 37.09
CA ALA A 208 -9.69 -24.43 37.80
C ALA A 208 -9.79 -25.96 37.94
N ASP A 209 -9.72 -26.45 39.17
CA ASP A 209 -10.08 -27.81 39.51
C ASP A 209 -11.57 -28.02 39.16
N TYR A 210 -11.83 -28.84 38.15
CA TYR A 210 -13.17 -29.39 37.94
C TYR A 210 -13.31 -30.64 38.81
N PRO A 211 -14.19 -30.66 39.83
CA PRO A 211 -14.47 -31.88 40.56
C PRO A 211 -15.13 -32.89 39.63
N GLY A 212 -14.53 -34.08 39.59
CA GLY A 212 -14.99 -35.20 38.81
C GLY A 212 -16.28 -35.82 39.32
N ASN A 213 -16.70 -36.82 38.55
CA ASN A 213 -17.75 -37.80 38.78
C ASN A 213 -19.19 -37.34 38.52
N CYS A 214 -19.67 -37.67 37.32
CA CYS A 214 -20.96 -38.33 37.14
C CYS A 214 -20.82 -39.27 35.93
N CYS A 215 -20.65 -40.57 36.18
CA CYS A 215 -21.19 -41.70 35.39
C CYS A 215 -20.55 -43.03 35.82
N GLY A 216 -21.35 -43.86 36.49
CA GLY A 216 -21.22 -45.31 36.52
C GLY A 216 -21.51 -45.94 37.89
N PRO A 217 -22.10 -47.14 37.96
CA PRO A 217 -22.73 -47.95 36.90
C PRO A 217 -24.26 -47.74 36.77
#